data_AF-F0S009-F1
#
_entry.id   AF-F0S009-F1
#
_cell.length_a   1.000
_cell.length_b   1.000
_cell.length_c   1.000
_cell.angle_alpha   90.00
_cell.angle_beta   90.00
_cell.angle_gamma   90.00
#
_symmetry.space_group_name_H-M   'P 1'
#
loop_
_entity.id
_entity.type
_entity.pdbx_description
1 polymer ?
#
loop_
_entity_poly.entity_id
_entity_poly.type
_entity_poly.pdbx_seq_one_letter_code
_entity_poly.pdbx_strand_id
1 'polypeptide(L)'
;MKKIALIIAVMLFSLPAFAHKISAFVDVEGNKVSVMSYFNDGTPVKNGKVEVYDEKTNKLILTGKTNSEGEFSFTVKKPSDYKVVVVAELGHRTTAEIKSSEFGGNSEVAENNGNENIEKKETSQEISQKIENPTINTEELRKIIREELNNQLKPIHQKLLDIDMELSKVSFKDIFAGIGWILGIFGAAALVYSRKQNGK
;
A
#
# COMPACT_ATOMS: atom_id res chain seq x y z
N MET A 1 -26.00 -10.60 43.38
CA MET A 1 -24.52 -10.54 43.38
C MET A 1 -23.87 -11.66 42.57
N LYS A 2 -24.09 -12.96 42.89
CA LYS A 2 -23.46 -14.09 42.16
C LYS A 2 -23.71 -14.10 40.63
N LYS A 3 -24.93 -13.78 40.18
CA LYS A 3 -25.28 -13.70 38.75
C LYS A 3 -24.57 -12.54 38.01
N ILE A 4 -24.36 -11.41 38.70
CA ILE A 4 -23.66 -10.25 38.14
C ILE A 4 -22.15 -10.55 38.03
N ALA A 5 -21.57 -11.18 39.04
CA ALA A 5 -20.18 -11.63 39.01
C ALA A 5 -19.92 -12.65 37.88
N LEU A 6 -20.86 -13.57 37.63
CA LEU A 6 -20.79 -14.53 36.53
C LEU A 6 -20.84 -13.84 35.15
N ILE A 7 -21.73 -12.85 34.97
CA ILE A 7 -21.82 -12.08 33.71
C ILE A 7 -20.53 -11.29 33.46
N ILE A 8 -19.97 -10.68 34.50
CA ILE A 8 -18.69 -9.95 34.41
C ILE A 8 -17.54 -10.90 34.05
N ALA A 9 -17.48 -12.09 34.66
CA ALA A 9 -16.47 -13.10 34.35
C ALA A 9 -16.55 -13.60 32.89
N VAL A 10 -17.77 -13.75 32.35
CA VAL A 10 -17.97 -14.14 30.94
C VAL A 10 -17.57 -13.02 29.99
N MET A 11 -17.84 -11.75 30.32
CA MET A 11 -17.41 -10.61 29.50
C MET A 11 -15.88 -10.40 29.51
N LEU A 12 -15.19 -10.82 30.56
CA LEU A 12 -13.72 -10.75 30.66
C LEU A 12 -13.02 -11.86 29.86
N PHE A 13 -13.75 -12.90 29.43
CA PHE A 13 -13.25 -14.00 28.59
C PHE A 13 -13.60 -13.76 27.11
N SER A 14 -13.10 -12.66 26.53
CA SER A 14 -13.10 -12.51 25.07
C SER A 14 -11.99 -13.38 24.48
N LEU A 15 -12.36 -14.42 23.73
CA LEU A 15 -11.39 -15.18 22.94
C LEU A 15 -10.78 -14.27 21.86
N PRO A 16 -9.46 -14.33 21.61
CA PRO A 16 -8.86 -13.60 20.50
C PRO A 16 -9.46 -14.11 19.19
N ALA A 17 -10.08 -13.21 18.43
CA ALA A 17 -10.50 -13.51 17.07
C ALA A 17 -9.29 -13.41 16.14
N PHE A 18 -8.89 -14.52 15.52
CA PHE A 18 -7.85 -14.54 14.48
C PHE A 18 -8.41 -13.95 13.18
N ALA A 19 -8.53 -12.62 13.12
CA ALA A 19 -8.83 -11.91 11.90
C ALA A 19 -7.55 -11.79 11.05
N HIS A 20 -7.51 -12.49 9.92
CA HIS A 20 -6.41 -12.36 8.96
C HIS A 20 -6.66 -11.08 8.15
N LYS A 21 -5.75 -10.09 8.22
CA LYS A 21 -5.83 -8.90 7.37
C LYS A 21 -5.28 -9.25 5.98
N ILE A 22 -5.86 -8.63 4.96
CA ILE A 22 -5.28 -8.57 3.61
C ILE A 22 -4.85 -7.12 3.34
N SER A 23 -3.79 -6.97 2.58
CA SER A 23 -3.26 -5.68 2.12
C SER A 23 -3.40 -5.59 0.60
N ALA A 24 -3.61 -4.37 0.09
CA ALA A 24 -3.57 -4.07 -1.33
C ALA A 24 -2.64 -2.89 -1.54
N PHE A 25 -1.72 -3.05 -2.47
CA PHE A 25 -0.77 -2.06 -2.91
C PHE A 25 -1.12 -1.65 -4.32
N VAL A 26 -0.94 -0.37 -4.61
CA VAL A 26 -1.20 0.17 -5.94
C VAL A 26 0.02 0.94 -6.39
N ASP A 27 0.40 0.70 -7.65
CA ASP A 27 1.47 1.39 -8.34
C ASP A 27 0.93 2.01 -9.63
N VAL A 28 1.37 3.22 -9.95
CA VAL A 28 0.86 4.02 -11.07
C VAL A 28 2.02 4.39 -11.99
N GLU A 29 2.09 3.76 -13.17
CA GLU A 29 3.05 4.07 -14.24
C GLU A 29 2.31 4.78 -15.38
N GLY A 30 2.36 6.12 -15.38
CA GLY A 30 1.62 6.94 -16.34
C GLY A 30 0.11 6.80 -16.14
N ASN A 31 -0.57 6.12 -17.07
CA ASN A 31 -2.01 5.80 -16.97
C ASN A 31 -2.29 4.33 -16.63
N LYS A 32 -1.25 3.51 -16.46
CA LYS A 32 -1.38 2.11 -16.07
C LYS A 32 -1.32 2.02 -14.56
N VAL A 33 -2.33 1.36 -14.00
CA VAL A 33 -2.42 1.05 -12.58
C VAL A 33 -2.17 -0.43 -12.40
N SER A 34 -1.24 -0.77 -11.51
CA SER A 34 -0.95 -2.13 -11.08
C SER A 34 -1.38 -2.29 -9.63
N VAL A 35 -2.20 -3.30 -9.35
CA VAL A 35 -2.72 -3.63 -8.03
C VAL A 35 -2.11 -4.96 -7.61
N MET A 36 -1.56 -5.04 -6.42
CA MET A 36 -1.00 -6.26 -5.85
C MET A 36 -1.66 -6.49 -4.48
N SER A 37 -2.13 -7.70 -4.21
CA SER A 37 -2.78 -8.00 -2.93
C SER A 37 -2.28 -9.28 -2.29
N TYR A 38 -2.00 -9.18 -1.00
CA TYR A 38 -1.40 -10.24 -0.19
C TYR A 38 -2.10 -10.36 1.17
N PHE A 39 -2.13 -11.58 1.70
CA PHE A 39 -2.44 -11.82 3.10
C PHE A 39 -1.28 -11.35 3.98
N ASN A 40 -1.56 -11.15 5.27
CA ASN A 40 -0.56 -10.77 6.27
C ASN A 40 0.64 -11.71 6.41
N ASP A 41 0.63 -12.91 5.82
CA ASP A 41 1.76 -13.85 5.81
C ASP A 41 2.56 -13.79 4.50
N GLY A 42 2.23 -12.84 3.61
CA GLY A 42 2.82 -12.70 2.29
C GLY A 42 2.21 -13.61 1.22
N THR A 43 1.23 -14.44 1.55
CA THR A 43 0.55 -15.29 0.57
C THR A 43 -0.23 -14.40 -0.42
N PRO A 44 -0.11 -14.59 -1.74
CA PRO A 44 -0.86 -13.78 -2.70
C PRO A 44 -2.36 -14.07 -2.63
N VAL A 45 -3.17 -13.02 -2.76
CA VAL A 45 -4.63 -13.12 -2.91
C VAL A 45 -4.93 -13.56 -4.33
N LYS A 46 -5.14 -14.85 -4.55
CA LYS A 46 -5.44 -15.41 -5.88
C LYS A 46 -6.93 -15.31 -6.19
N ASN A 47 -7.28 -14.98 -7.44
CA ASN A 47 -8.66 -14.85 -7.91
C ASN A 47 -9.54 -13.87 -7.09
N GLY A 48 -8.91 -12.96 -6.34
CA GLY A 48 -9.60 -11.96 -5.55
C GLY A 48 -10.31 -10.96 -6.46
N LYS A 49 -11.54 -10.60 -6.13
CA LYS A 49 -12.33 -9.63 -6.90
C LYS A 49 -11.75 -8.24 -6.68
N VAL A 50 -11.40 -7.55 -7.76
CA VAL A 50 -10.98 -6.15 -7.75
C VAL A 50 -12.13 -5.29 -8.25
N GLU A 51 -12.42 -4.21 -7.54
CA GLU A 51 -13.45 -3.22 -7.89
C GLU A 51 -12.84 -1.83 -7.79
N VAL A 52 -12.88 -1.07 -8.87
CA VAL A 52 -12.31 0.28 -8.93
C VAL A 52 -13.45 1.28 -8.98
N TYR A 53 -13.48 2.19 -8.02
CA TYR A 53 -14.48 3.23 -7.89
C TYR A 53 -13.85 4.59 -8.13
N ASP A 54 -14.58 5.49 -8.80
CA ASP A 54 -14.26 6.91 -8.78
C ASP A 54 -14.59 7.46 -7.39
N GLU A 55 -13.64 8.11 -6.73
CA GLU A 55 -13.77 8.47 -5.33
C GLU A 55 -14.85 9.55 -5.10
N LYS A 56 -14.97 10.51 -6.02
CA LYS A 56 -15.90 11.63 -5.93
C LYS A 56 -17.34 11.20 -6.12
N THR A 57 -17.57 10.31 -7.08
CA THR A 57 -18.92 9.86 -7.45
C THR A 57 -19.33 8.54 -6.79
N ASN A 58 -18.38 7.82 -6.19
CA ASN A 58 -18.52 6.43 -5.73
C ASN A 58 -19.07 5.47 -6.81
N LYS A 59 -18.87 5.81 -8.09
CA LYS A 59 -19.33 4.98 -9.21
C LYS A 59 -18.30 3.89 -9.50
N LEU A 60 -18.77 2.66 -9.66
CA LEU A 60 -17.94 1.55 -10.14
C LEU A 60 -17.50 1.81 -11.58
N ILE A 61 -16.20 1.88 -11.80
CA ILE A 61 -15.56 2.14 -13.09
C ILE A 61 -15.16 0.83 -13.77
N LEU A 62 -14.64 -0.11 -13.00
CA LEU A 62 -14.08 -1.37 -13.49
C LEU A 62 -14.20 -2.47 -12.42
N THR A 63 -14.35 -3.71 -12.86
CA THR A 63 -14.11 -4.88 -12.03
C THR A 63 -13.15 -5.85 -12.72
N GLY A 64 -12.38 -6.59 -11.93
CA GLY A 64 -11.42 -7.58 -12.40
C GLY A 64 -11.15 -8.65 -11.35
N LYS A 65 -10.13 -9.47 -11.62
CA LYS A 65 -9.65 -10.47 -10.67
C LYS A 65 -8.13 -10.48 -10.63
N THR A 66 -7.56 -10.70 -9.46
CA THR A 66 -6.12 -10.94 -9.32
C THR A 66 -5.72 -12.29 -9.91
N ASN A 67 -4.50 -12.36 -10.45
CA ASN A 67 -3.91 -13.57 -11.01
C ASN A 67 -3.33 -14.49 -9.90
N SER A 68 -2.58 -15.51 -10.29
CA SER A 68 -1.92 -16.46 -9.36
C SER A 68 -0.85 -15.83 -8.46
N GLU A 69 -0.34 -14.67 -8.82
CA GLU A 69 0.68 -13.91 -8.08
C GLU A 69 0.06 -12.79 -7.22
N GLY A 70 -1.27 -12.67 -7.21
CA GLY A 70 -1.98 -11.65 -6.44
C GLY A 70 -2.10 -10.31 -7.16
N GLU A 71 -1.80 -10.26 -8.46
CA GLU A 71 -1.70 -9.03 -9.23
C GLU A 71 -2.88 -8.82 -10.18
N PHE A 72 -3.25 -7.56 -10.40
CA PHE A 72 -4.22 -7.13 -11.41
C PHE A 72 -3.78 -5.78 -11.96
N SER A 73 -3.84 -5.57 -13.29
CA SER A 73 -3.51 -4.27 -13.87
C SER A 73 -4.59 -3.78 -14.83
N PHE A 74 -4.75 -2.47 -14.89
CA PHE A 74 -5.70 -1.81 -15.76
C PHE A 74 -5.18 -0.44 -16.19
N THR A 75 -5.75 0.12 -17.26
CA THR A 75 -5.41 1.45 -17.75
C THR A 75 -6.59 2.38 -17.59
N VAL A 76 -6.36 3.56 -17.02
CA VAL A 76 -7.40 4.58 -16.88
C VAL A 76 -7.41 5.51 -18.09
N LYS A 77 -8.61 5.87 -18.55
CA LYS A 77 -8.76 6.82 -19.68
C LYS A 77 -8.60 8.28 -19.24
N LYS A 78 -8.92 8.58 -17.98
CA LYS A 78 -8.90 9.92 -17.42
C LYS A 78 -8.31 9.86 -16.02
N PRO A 79 -7.14 10.45 -15.76
CA PRO A 79 -6.62 10.63 -14.41
C PRO A 79 -7.66 11.23 -13.47
N SER A 80 -7.87 10.60 -12.32
CA SER A 80 -8.81 11.02 -11.27
C SER A 80 -8.41 10.35 -9.94
N ASP A 81 -9.12 10.72 -8.89
CA ASP A 81 -9.00 10.04 -7.60
C ASP A 81 -9.82 8.74 -7.65
N TYR A 82 -9.19 7.62 -7.30
CA TYR A 82 -9.77 6.30 -7.37
C TYR A 82 -9.64 5.55 -6.06
N LYS A 83 -10.68 4.77 -5.74
CA LYS A 83 -10.67 3.81 -4.64
C LYS A 83 -10.70 2.40 -5.21
N VAL A 84 -9.64 1.64 -4.99
CA VAL A 84 -9.53 0.24 -5.35
C VAL A 84 -9.93 -0.60 -4.16
N VAL A 85 -10.92 -1.48 -4.35
CA VAL A 85 -11.39 -2.43 -3.35
C VAL A 85 -10.99 -3.83 -3.82
N VAL A 86 -10.29 -4.56 -2.96
CA VAL A 86 -9.95 -5.96 -3.20
C VAL A 86 -10.71 -6.83 -2.21
N VAL A 87 -11.46 -7.80 -2.72
CA VAL A 87 -12.23 -8.77 -1.95
C VAL A 87 -11.68 -10.17 -2.23
N ALA A 88 -11.04 -10.77 -1.24
CA ALA A 88 -10.61 -12.16 -1.30
C ALA A 88 -11.72 -13.12 -0.86
N GLU A 89 -11.40 -14.41 -0.80
CA GLU A 89 -12.32 -15.44 -0.32
C GLU A 89 -12.72 -15.21 1.14
N LEU A 90 -13.86 -15.79 1.54
CA LEU A 90 -14.39 -15.71 2.91
C LEU A 90 -14.67 -14.28 3.42
N GLY A 91 -14.82 -13.31 2.51
CA GLY A 91 -15.22 -11.94 2.84
C GLY A 91 -14.07 -11.02 3.30
N HIS A 92 -12.82 -11.47 3.20
CA HIS A 92 -11.66 -10.62 3.43
C HIS A 92 -11.66 -9.46 2.44
N ARG A 93 -11.51 -8.23 2.95
CA ARG A 93 -11.62 -7.02 2.15
C ARG A 93 -10.59 -5.99 2.58
N THR A 94 -10.02 -5.30 1.60
CA THR A 94 -9.15 -4.15 1.81
C THR A 94 -9.39 -3.09 0.75
N THR A 95 -8.93 -1.88 1.02
CA THR A 95 -9.09 -0.72 0.15
C THR A 95 -7.77 0.01 0.01
N ALA A 96 -7.46 0.43 -1.20
CA ALA A 96 -6.35 1.30 -1.52
C ALA A 96 -6.86 2.53 -2.27
N GLU A 97 -6.27 3.69 -2.01
CA GLU A 97 -6.61 4.95 -2.65
C GLU A 97 -5.51 5.32 -3.65
N ILE A 98 -5.92 5.93 -4.76
CA ILE A 98 -5.04 6.46 -5.78
C ILE A 98 -5.43 7.92 -6.00
N LYS A 99 -4.48 8.83 -5.85
CA LYS A 99 -4.73 10.25 -6.09
C LYS A 99 -4.50 10.61 -7.54
N SER A 100 -5.23 11.60 -8.04
CA SER A 100 -5.04 12.10 -9.41
C SER A 100 -3.62 12.59 -9.70
N SER A 101 -2.89 13.05 -8.67
CA SER A 101 -1.51 13.53 -8.77
C SER A 101 -0.48 12.42 -9.08
N GLU A 102 -0.82 11.16 -8.80
CA GLU A 102 0.06 10.02 -9.08
C GLU A 102 0.08 9.68 -10.59
N PHE A 103 -0.98 10.06 -11.30
CA PHE A 103 -1.06 9.96 -12.75
C PHE A 103 -0.31 11.15 -13.39
N GLY A 104 0.98 10.96 -13.66
CA GLY A 104 1.80 12.00 -14.32
C GLY A 104 3.31 11.98 -14.04
N GLY A 105 3.84 10.94 -13.38
CA GLY A 105 5.25 10.85 -12.98
C GLY A 105 6.24 10.58 -14.13
N ASN A 106 6.55 11.62 -14.91
CA ASN A 106 7.92 11.99 -15.31
C ASN A 106 7.89 13.39 -15.96
N SER A 107 7.75 14.42 -15.12
CA SER A 107 8.02 15.82 -15.49
C SER A 107 8.46 16.60 -14.25
N GLU A 108 9.53 16.13 -13.62
CA GLU A 108 10.43 16.98 -12.84
C GLU A 108 11.81 16.94 -13.53
N VAL A 109 11.90 17.61 -14.67
CA VAL A 109 13.17 18.19 -15.12
C VAL A 109 12.89 19.67 -15.24
N ALA A 110 13.37 20.41 -14.25
CA ALA A 110 13.34 21.86 -14.26
C ALA A 110 13.99 22.37 -15.54
N GLU A 111 13.19 23.08 -16.34
CA GLU A 111 13.69 23.98 -17.36
C GLU A 111 14.66 24.97 -16.72
N ASN A 112 15.90 24.97 -17.19
CA ASN A 112 16.73 26.16 -17.14
C ASN A 112 17.12 26.51 -18.57
N ASN A 113 16.61 27.65 -19.00
CA ASN A 113 16.86 28.28 -20.28
C ASN A 113 18.35 28.61 -20.44
N GLY A 114 18.89 28.29 -21.61
CA GLY A 114 20.20 28.73 -22.09
C GLY A 114 20.23 28.65 -23.60
N ASN A 115 19.58 29.63 -24.24
CA ASN A 115 19.81 29.99 -25.64
C ASN A 115 21.31 30.22 -25.87
N GLU A 116 21.89 29.58 -26.88
CA GLU A 116 22.73 30.28 -27.86
C GLU A 116 22.88 29.46 -29.14
N ASN A 117 22.87 30.19 -30.25
CA ASN A 117 22.70 29.71 -31.61
C ASN A 117 23.99 30.02 -32.38
N ILE A 118 24.29 29.17 -33.37
CA ILE A 118 25.18 29.38 -34.53
C ILE A 118 26.71 29.36 -34.26
N GLU A 119 27.41 28.32 -34.73
CA GLU A 119 28.27 28.49 -35.91
C GLU A 119 28.69 27.18 -36.59
N LYS A 120 28.57 27.22 -37.93
CA LYS A 120 28.91 26.20 -38.91
C LYS A 120 30.30 26.53 -39.45
N LYS A 121 31.23 25.57 -39.48
CA LYS A 121 32.39 25.63 -40.40
C LYS A 121 32.84 24.23 -40.84
N GLU A 122 32.74 24.05 -42.14
CA GLU A 122 33.39 23.05 -43.03
C GLU A 122 34.94 23.10 -42.87
N THR A 123 35.81 22.13 -43.19
CA THR A 123 35.78 20.95 -44.08
C THR A 123 37.10 20.15 -43.92
N SER A 124 37.10 18.90 -44.45
CA SER A 124 38.22 18.08 -44.97
C SER A 124 38.93 16.99 -44.14
N GLN A 125 38.68 15.75 -44.62
CA GLN A 125 39.64 14.66 -45.00
C GLN A 125 40.18 13.72 -43.90
N GLU A 126 39.70 12.47 -43.86
CA GLU A 126 40.35 11.21 -44.34
C GLU A 126 41.14 10.52 -43.20
N ILE A 127 41.09 9.22 -42.84
CA ILE A 127 40.63 7.95 -43.43
C ILE A 127 40.37 6.95 -42.27
N SER A 128 39.27 6.19 -42.39
CA SER A 128 39.09 4.77 -42.03
C SER A 128 39.77 4.18 -40.78
N GLN A 129 39.00 3.99 -39.70
CA GLN A 129 39.05 2.75 -38.91
C GLN A 129 37.64 2.32 -38.48
N LYS A 130 37.33 1.08 -38.84
CA LYS A 130 36.15 0.29 -38.49
C LYS A 130 35.89 0.31 -36.97
N ILE A 131 34.82 0.99 -36.55
CA ILE A 131 34.15 0.71 -35.28
C ILE A 131 32.70 0.45 -35.64
N GLU A 132 32.32 -0.82 -35.59
CA GLU A 132 30.92 -1.23 -35.58
C GLU A 132 30.26 -0.53 -34.39
N ASN A 133 29.41 0.47 -34.65
CA ASN A 133 28.48 0.95 -33.66
C ASN A 133 27.63 -0.26 -33.24
N PRO A 134 27.65 -0.71 -31.96
CA PRO A 134 26.54 -1.52 -31.51
C PRO A 134 25.35 -0.57 -31.58
N THR A 135 24.47 -0.81 -32.54
CA THR A 135 23.14 -0.22 -32.51
C THR A 135 22.47 -0.87 -31.31
N ILE A 136 22.73 -0.34 -30.12
CA ILE A 136 22.15 -0.83 -28.88
C ILE A 136 20.65 -0.67 -29.08
N ASN A 137 19.98 -1.79 -29.31
CA ASN A 137 18.54 -1.83 -29.43
C ASN A 137 18.00 -1.33 -28.10
N THR A 138 17.48 -0.10 -28.09
CA THR A 138 17.03 0.60 -26.90
C THR A 138 15.99 -0.19 -26.12
N GLU A 139 15.28 -1.10 -26.78
CA GLU A 139 14.31 -2.00 -26.17
C GLU A 139 14.96 -3.14 -25.38
N GLU A 140 16.08 -3.67 -25.86
CA GLU A 140 16.82 -4.73 -25.19
C GLU A 140 17.54 -4.17 -23.95
N LEU A 141 18.07 -2.95 -24.04
CA LEU A 141 18.63 -2.22 -22.91
C LEU A 141 17.57 -1.90 -21.86
N ARG A 142 16.37 -1.44 -22.26
CA ARG A 142 15.24 -1.22 -21.34
C ARG A 142 14.82 -2.51 -20.65
N LYS A 143 14.83 -3.64 -21.36
CA LYS A 143 14.49 -4.95 -20.80
C LYS A 143 15.50 -5.37 -19.72
N ILE A 144 16.79 -5.28 -20.01
CA ILE A 144 17.87 -5.59 -19.05
C ILE A 144 17.78 -4.66 -17.83
N ILE A 145 17.57 -3.37 -18.04
CA ILE A 145 17.42 -2.38 -16.96
C ILE A 145 16.19 -2.71 -16.10
N ARG A 146 15.04 -3.02 -16.70
CA ARG A 146 13.83 -3.41 -15.96
C ARG A 146 14.05 -4.70 -15.18
N GLU A 147 14.70 -5.69 -15.77
CA GLU A 147 14.98 -6.98 -15.12
C GLU A 147 15.90 -6.80 -13.91
N GLU A 148 16.96 -6.00 -14.06
CA GLU A 148 17.91 -5.70 -12.97
C GLU A 148 17.27 -4.84 -11.87
N LEU A 149 16.50 -3.82 -12.22
CA LEU A 149 15.70 -3.04 -11.26
C LEU A 149 14.73 -3.93 -10.49
N ASN A 150 14.02 -4.83 -11.17
CA ASN A 150 13.05 -5.70 -10.51
C ASN A 150 13.74 -6.67 -9.54
N ASN A 151 14.92 -7.19 -9.91
CA ASN A 151 15.73 -8.03 -9.03
C ASN A 151 16.19 -7.28 -7.77
N GLN A 152 16.52 -5.99 -7.87
CA GLN A 152 16.97 -5.18 -6.74
C GLN A 152 15.83 -4.59 -5.90
N LEU A 153 14.66 -4.32 -6.49
CA LEU A 153 13.50 -3.76 -5.80
C LEU A 153 12.70 -4.81 -5.03
N LYS A 154 12.67 -6.06 -5.51
CA LYS A 154 11.98 -7.19 -4.85
C LYS A 154 12.37 -7.37 -3.37
N PRO A 155 13.67 -7.40 -2.99
CA PRO A 155 14.05 -7.53 -1.57
C PRO A 155 13.69 -6.29 -0.74
N ILE A 156 13.64 -5.10 -1.33
CA ILE A 156 13.22 -3.88 -0.62
C ILE A 156 11.73 -3.93 -0.34
N HIS A 157 10.92 -4.34 -1.33
CA HIS A 157 9.49 -4.52 -1.15
C HIS A 157 9.18 -5.56 -0.06
N GLN A 158 9.91 -6.69 -0.05
CA GLN A 158 9.77 -7.68 1.02
C GLN A 158 10.07 -7.11 2.40
N LYS A 159 11.14 -6.30 2.56
CA LYS A 159 11.45 -5.64 3.83
C LYS A 159 10.37 -4.65 4.25
N LEU A 160 9.75 -3.94 3.32
CA LEU A 160 8.64 -3.02 3.61
C LEU A 160 7.40 -3.79 4.09
N LEU A 161 7.11 -4.94 3.49
CA LEU A 161 6.03 -5.83 3.95
C LEU A 161 6.32 -6.40 5.34
N ASP A 162 7.56 -6.81 5.61
CA ASP A 162 8.00 -7.28 6.94
C ASP A 162 7.82 -6.20 8.01
N ILE A 163 8.15 -4.95 7.70
CA ILE A 163 7.98 -3.82 8.63
C ILE A 163 6.49 -3.56 8.91
N ASP A 164 5.62 -3.56 7.89
CA ASP A 164 4.16 -3.41 8.11
C ASP A 164 3.59 -4.55 8.96
N MET A 165 4.06 -5.78 8.73
CA MET A 165 3.72 -6.95 9.54
C MET A 165 4.16 -6.81 10.99
N GLU A 166 5.34 -6.23 11.25
CA GLU A 166 5.86 -6.05 12.61
C GLU A 166 5.12 -4.93 13.35
N LEU A 167 4.84 -3.81 12.68
CA LEU A 167 4.13 -2.67 13.26
C LEU A 167 2.65 -2.95 13.54
N SER A 168 2.02 -3.82 12.76
CA SER A 168 0.59 -4.16 12.93
C SER A 168 0.30 -5.16 14.06
N LYS A 169 1.34 -5.71 14.72
CA LYS A 169 1.15 -6.59 15.87
C LYS A 169 0.76 -5.77 17.10
N VAL A 170 -0.47 -5.95 17.56
CA VAL A 170 -0.91 -5.46 18.87
C VAL A 170 -0.01 -6.06 19.95
N SER A 171 0.73 -5.20 20.66
CA SER A 171 1.67 -5.64 21.68
C SER A 171 0.92 -6.00 22.97
N PHE A 172 1.46 -6.94 23.74
CA PHE A 172 0.99 -7.18 25.10
C PHE A 172 1.00 -5.90 25.94
N LYS A 173 1.95 -4.99 25.70
CA LYS A 173 2.02 -3.71 26.38
C LYS A 173 0.79 -2.84 26.12
N ASP A 174 0.27 -2.82 24.90
CA ASP A 174 -0.90 -2.02 24.52
C ASP A 174 -2.16 -2.53 25.23
N ILE A 175 -2.29 -3.85 25.33
CA ILE A 175 -3.39 -4.51 26.03
C ILE A 175 -3.37 -4.18 27.52
N PHE A 176 -2.23 -4.37 28.20
CA PHE A 176 -2.10 -4.09 29.63
C PHE A 176 -2.20 -2.59 29.94
N ALA A 177 -1.69 -1.72 29.08
CA ALA A 177 -1.84 -0.28 29.20
C ALA A 177 -3.33 0.14 29.13
N GLY A 178 -4.08 -0.41 28.16
CA GLY A 178 -5.52 -0.16 28.04
C GLY A 178 -6.30 -0.63 29.27
N ILE A 179 -6.05 -1.85 29.75
CA ILE A 179 -6.66 -2.39 30.97
C ILE A 179 -6.33 -1.52 32.19
N GLY A 180 -5.07 -1.09 32.32
CA GLY A 180 -4.64 -0.20 33.40
C GLY A 180 -5.37 1.14 33.38
N TRP A 181 -5.61 1.71 32.20
CA TRP A 181 -6.34 2.98 32.05
C TRP A 181 -7.82 2.85 32.47
N ILE A 182 -8.47 1.76 32.06
CA ILE A 182 -9.87 1.46 32.43
C ILE A 182 -10.00 1.28 33.94
N LEU A 183 -9.15 0.44 34.54
CA LEU A 183 -9.15 0.19 35.99
C LEU A 183 -8.78 1.45 36.78
N GLY A 184 -7.86 2.28 36.27
CA GLY A 184 -7.44 3.53 36.88
C GLY A 184 -8.59 4.53 36.99
N ILE A 185 -9.33 4.77 35.90
CA ILE A 185 -10.49 5.67 35.91
C ILE A 185 -11.60 5.12 36.80
N PHE A 186 -11.93 3.84 36.68
CA PHE A 186 -12.96 3.22 37.51
C PHE A 186 -12.60 3.29 38.99
N GLY A 187 -11.34 3.02 39.35
CA GLY A 187 -10.85 3.12 40.72
C GLY A 187 -10.94 4.54 41.26
N ALA A 188 -10.54 5.54 40.47
CA ALA A 188 -10.66 6.95 40.84
C ALA A 188 -12.12 7.37 41.07
N ALA A 189 -13.02 6.99 40.16
CA ALA A 189 -14.45 7.27 40.28
C ALA A 189 -15.06 6.60 41.53
N ALA A 190 -14.70 5.34 41.80
CA ALA A 190 -15.15 4.61 42.97
C ALA A 190 -14.66 5.24 44.28
N LEU A 191 -13.41 5.74 44.33
CA LEU A 191 -12.88 6.45 45.51
C LEU A 191 -13.64 7.75 45.78
N VAL A 192 -13.92 8.54 44.74
CA VAL A 192 -14.70 9.78 44.89
C VAL A 192 -16.13 9.48 45.34
N TYR A 193 -16.77 8.45 44.76
CA TYR A 193 -18.12 8.04 45.12
C TYR A 193 -18.21 7.50 46.56
N SER A 194 -17.24 6.70 46.99
CA SER A 194 -17.14 6.16 48.36
C SER A 194 -17.01 7.27 49.40
N ARG A 195 -16.18 8.29 49.12
CA ARG A 195 -16.04 9.47 50.01
C ARG A 195 -17.31 10.29 50.11
N LYS A 196 -18.13 10.34 49.04
CA LYS A 196 -19.43 11.04 49.05
C LYS A 196 -20.49 10.32 49.90
N GLN A 197 -20.43 9.00 50.03
CA GLN A 197 -21.35 8.24 50.90
C GLN A 197 -20.95 8.26 52.39
N ASN A 198 -19.66 8.30 52.69
CA ASN A 198 -19.15 8.31 54.08
C ASN A 198 -19.11 9.69 54.74
N GLY A 199 -19.57 10.74 54.05
CA GLY A 199 -19.64 12.12 54.55
C GLY A 199 -21.05 12.58 54.95
N LYS A 200 -21.94 11.65 55.29
CA LYS A 200 -23.27 11.92 55.87
C LYS A 200 -23.33 11.44 57.31
#